data_AF-A0A6G6YD93-F1
#
_entry.id   AF-A0A6G6YD93-F1
#
_cell.length_a   1.000
_cell.length_b   1.000
_cell.length_c   1.000
_cell.angle_alpha   90.00
_cell.angle_beta   90.00
_cell.angle_gamma   90.00
#
_symmetry.space_group_name_H-M   'P 1'
#
loop_
_entity.id
_entity.type
_entity.pdbx_description
1 polymer ?
#
loop_
_entity_poly.entity_id
_entity_poly.type
_entity_poly.pdbx_seq_one_letter_code
_entity_poly.pdbx_strand_id
1 'polypeptide(L)'
;MINNIQIKQTVQFPEQTAVPKEQSENALFDILQENVKDNDTYCQELINRILKLPYAKLPDFFSHHCDFVEDPIKWLNKFEKLISENEELFVCTTKRGRMMKCYTIIESKRKELEILRNRHTHAKPPMQYINAECEERYFSFREVKSKVNAMGDYTDKIMFLTNEKFDYEQASIDFINPKLPDYSDQCQKEIDQIQHLIRLTDEFSKQQMQKNTNGIPFNKLKINCNINQLVDIFYQLHRELFTDGKPIIDGNINDFVAVIVNSFVDKDGRELSPETVKTMLTPSKTDKRPKPHKRIDIDKML
;
A
#
# COMPACT_ATOMS: atom_id res chain seq x y z
N MET A 1 -41.79 -16.47 6.08
CA MET A 1 -42.30 -15.18 5.58
C MET A 1 -41.12 -14.40 5.05
N ILE A 2 -41.08 -14.16 3.74
CA ILE A 2 -40.03 -13.36 3.11
C ILE A 2 -40.41 -11.90 3.39
N ASN A 3 -39.71 -11.23 4.30
CA ASN A 3 -39.81 -9.79 4.40
C ASN A 3 -39.41 -9.23 3.02
N ASN A 4 -40.35 -8.63 2.31
CA ASN A 4 -40.06 -7.92 1.06
C ASN A 4 -39.14 -6.76 1.43
N ILE A 5 -37.84 -6.94 1.19
CA ILE A 5 -36.83 -5.91 1.41
C ILE A 5 -37.04 -4.89 0.30
N GLN A 6 -37.67 -3.76 0.61
CA GLN A 6 -37.94 -2.72 -0.37
C GLN A 6 -36.83 -1.66 -0.32
N ILE A 7 -36.27 -1.34 -1.48
CA ILE A 7 -35.30 -0.24 -1.59
C ILE A 7 -36.00 1.12 -1.45
N LYS A 8 -35.32 2.07 -0.82
CA LYS A 8 -35.80 3.44 -0.60
C LYS A 8 -35.56 4.33 -1.81
N GLN A 9 -34.40 4.17 -2.44
CA GLN A 9 -34.01 4.97 -3.59
C GLN A 9 -33.45 4.09 -4.70
N THR A 10 -33.69 4.51 -5.93
CA THR A 10 -33.19 3.85 -7.13
C THR A 10 -32.10 4.70 -7.76
N VAL A 11 -31.18 4.04 -8.47
CA VAL A 11 -30.06 4.70 -9.15
C VAL A 11 -30.14 4.33 -10.62
N GLN A 12 -30.03 5.31 -11.51
CA GLN A 12 -30.06 5.03 -12.95
C GLN A 12 -28.76 4.37 -13.39
N PHE A 13 -28.87 3.12 -13.85
CA PHE A 13 -27.77 2.38 -14.46
C PHE A 13 -27.66 2.70 -15.95
N PRO A 14 -26.44 2.90 -16.48
CA PRO A 14 -26.23 3.13 -17.91
C PRO A 14 -26.57 1.88 -18.74
N GLU A 15 -26.32 0.69 -18.17
CA GLU A 15 -26.52 -0.61 -18.78
C GLU A 15 -27.06 -1.57 -17.72
N GLN A 16 -28.00 -2.45 -18.13
CA GLN A 16 -28.58 -3.47 -17.27
C GLN A 16 -28.03 -4.84 -17.67
N THR A 17 -27.54 -5.57 -16.69
CA THR A 17 -26.98 -6.93 -16.84
C THR A 17 -28.05 -8.02 -16.72
N ALA A 18 -29.29 -7.72 -17.09
CA ALA A 18 -30.38 -8.68 -16.99
C ALA A 18 -30.36 -9.61 -18.21
N VAL A 19 -30.47 -10.92 -17.98
CA VAL A 19 -30.42 -11.94 -19.03
C VAL A 19 -31.78 -12.62 -19.18
N PRO A 20 -32.19 -13.00 -20.41
CA PRO A 20 -33.35 -13.86 -20.63
C PRO A 20 -33.18 -15.19 -19.90
N LYS A 21 -34.26 -15.77 -19.39
CA LYS A 21 -34.20 -17.05 -18.65
C LYS A 21 -33.62 -18.19 -19.48
N GLU A 22 -33.81 -18.19 -20.81
CA GLU A 22 -33.25 -19.19 -21.72
C GLU A 22 -31.72 -19.09 -21.86
N GLN A 23 -31.15 -17.93 -21.54
CA GLN A 23 -29.71 -17.64 -21.59
C GLN A 23 -29.07 -17.62 -20.19
N SER A 24 -29.82 -18.00 -19.15
CA SER A 24 -29.31 -18.04 -17.78
C SER A 24 -28.40 -19.26 -17.58
N GLU A 25 -27.10 -19.04 -17.67
CA GLU A 25 -26.08 -20.05 -17.40
C GLU A 25 -25.65 -20.06 -15.93
N ASN A 26 -25.88 -18.95 -15.20
CA ASN A 26 -25.48 -18.81 -13.81
C ASN A 26 -26.58 -18.22 -12.94
N ALA A 27 -27.65 -19.00 -12.73
CA ALA A 27 -28.82 -18.62 -11.95
C ALA A 27 -28.52 -18.06 -10.53
N LEU A 28 -27.33 -18.33 -9.99
CA LEU A 28 -26.87 -17.78 -8.71
C LEU A 28 -26.60 -16.27 -8.79
N PHE A 29 -26.04 -15.79 -9.91
CA PHE A 29 -25.65 -14.40 -10.14
C PHE A 29 -26.61 -13.66 -11.07
N ASP A 30 -27.16 -14.37 -12.06
CA ASP A 30 -28.01 -13.79 -13.09
C ASP A 30 -29.20 -13.02 -12.53
N ILE A 31 -29.39 -11.81 -13.05
CA ILE A 31 -30.64 -11.06 -12.91
C ILE A 31 -31.51 -11.43 -14.10
N LEU A 32 -32.69 -11.96 -13.86
CA LEU A 32 -33.58 -12.43 -14.92
C LEU A 32 -34.36 -11.25 -15.50
N GLN A 33 -34.35 -11.10 -16.83
CA GLN A 33 -35.03 -10.01 -17.53
C GLN A 33 -36.54 -10.01 -17.26
N GLU A 34 -37.15 -11.16 -17.03
CA GLU A 34 -38.57 -11.30 -16.71
C GLU A 34 -38.94 -10.65 -15.37
N ASN A 35 -37.96 -10.51 -14.47
CA ASN A 35 -38.14 -9.84 -13.18
C ASN A 35 -37.86 -8.33 -13.25
N VAL A 36 -37.36 -7.83 -14.39
CA VAL A 36 -36.90 -6.45 -14.57
C VAL A 36 -37.77 -5.75 -15.61
N LYS A 37 -38.73 -4.95 -15.15
CA LYS A 37 -39.63 -4.17 -16.00
C LYS A 37 -39.12 -2.77 -16.30
N ASP A 38 -38.32 -2.24 -15.38
CA ASP A 38 -37.81 -0.88 -15.36
C ASP A 38 -36.54 -0.82 -14.50
N ASN A 39 -35.92 0.35 -14.44
CA ASN A 39 -34.70 0.55 -13.63
C ASN A 39 -34.95 0.30 -12.12
N ASP A 40 -36.17 0.53 -11.64
CA ASP A 40 -36.50 0.39 -10.23
C ASP A 40 -36.52 -1.08 -9.81
N THR A 41 -37.18 -1.93 -10.61
CA THR A 41 -37.17 -3.38 -10.44
C THR A 41 -35.77 -3.98 -10.65
N TYR A 42 -34.96 -3.42 -11.55
CA TYR A 42 -33.55 -3.81 -11.69
C TYR A 42 -32.76 -3.54 -10.40
N CYS A 43 -32.80 -2.32 -9.87
CA CYS A 43 -32.14 -1.94 -8.63
C CYS A 43 -32.58 -2.85 -7.46
N GLN A 44 -33.88 -3.13 -7.40
CA GLN A 44 -34.46 -3.98 -6.37
C GLN A 44 -33.93 -5.41 -6.45
N GLU A 45 -33.82 -5.98 -7.65
CA GLU A 45 -33.28 -7.32 -7.87
C GLU A 45 -31.78 -7.40 -7.52
N LEU A 46 -30.99 -6.38 -7.88
CA LEU A 46 -29.57 -6.30 -7.49
C LEU A 46 -29.38 -6.33 -5.97
N ILE A 47 -30.12 -5.49 -5.24
CA ILE A 47 -30.06 -5.44 -3.77
C ILE A 47 -30.55 -6.77 -3.15
N ASN A 48 -31.65 -7.31 -3.65
CA ASN A 48 -32.17 -8.60 -3.20
C ASN A 48 -31.13 -9.72 -3.38
N ARG A 49 -30.43 -9.72 -4.52
CA ARG A 49 -29.42 -10.71 -4.85
C ARG A 49 -28.27 -10.66 -3.87
N ILE A 50 -27.63 -9.50 -3.70
CA ILE A 50 -26.49 -9.38 -2.78
C ILE A 50 -26.88 -9.63 -1.33
N LEU A 51 -28.12 -9.36 -0.92
CA LEU A 51 -28.58 -9.61 0.45
C LEU A 51 -28.83 -11.09 0.75
N LYS A 52 -29.11 -11.91 -0.27
CA LYS A 52 -29.40 -13.34 -0.16
C LYS A 52 -28.20 -14.22 -0.51
N LEU A 53 -27.30 -13.75 -1.37
CA LEU A 53 -26.16 -14.52 -1.85
C LEU A 53 -25.26 -15.00 -0.70
N PRO A 54 -24.64 -16.19 -0.75
CA PRO A 54 -23.64 -16.59 0.23
C PRO A 54 -22.51 -15.56 0.34
N TYR A 55 -22.05 -15.24 1.56
CA TYR A 55 -21.05 -14.19 1.79
C TYR A 55 -19.74 -14.43 1.03
N ALA A 56 -19.34 -15.69 0.84
CA ALA A 56 -18.15 -16.08 0.09
C ALA A 56 -18.27 -15.80 -1.41
N LYS A 57 -19.49 -15.75 -1.96
CA LYS A 57 -19.78 -15.63 -3.40
C LYS A 57 -20.01 -14.21 -3.88
N LEU A 58 -19.94 -13.22 -2.98
CA LEU A 58 -20.03 -11.81 -3.35
C LEU A 58 -18.97 -11.38 -4.39
N PRO A 59 -17.68 -11.76 -4.29
CA PRO A 59 -16.71 -11.37 -5.32
C PRO A 59 -17.08 -11.88 -6.71
N ASP A 60 -17.45 -13.16 -6.81
CA ASP A 60 -17.85 -13.81 -8.07
C ASP A 60 -19.05 -13.11 -8.72
N PHE A 61 -20.02 -12.64 -7.92
CA PHE A 61 -21.18 -11.87 -8.40
C PHE A 61 -20.77 -10.54 -9.06
N PHE A 62 -19.84 -9.80 -8.45
CA PHE A 62 -19.35 -8.54 -9.04
C PHE A 62 -18.53 -8.78 -10.31
N SER A 63 -17.66 -9.80 -10.31
CA SER A 63 -16.90 -10.17 -11.53
C SER A 63 -17.85 -10.50 -12.67
N HIS A 64 -18.81 -11.39 -12.42
CA HIS A 64 -19.82 -11.79 -13.41
C HIS A 64 -20.50 -10.57 -14.03
N HIS A 65 -21.03 -9.64 -13.25
CA HIS A 65 -21.69 -8.46 -13.83
C HIS A 65 -20.75 -7.49 -14.53
N CYS A 66 -19.49 -7.40 -14.13
CA CYS A 66 -18.48 -6.62 -14.85
C CYS A 66 -18.20 -7.21 -16.24
N ASP A 67 -18.30 -8.52 -16.42
CA ASP A 67 -18.05 -9.17 -17.70
C ASP A 67 -19.19 -8.94 -18.73
N PHE A 68 -20.38 -8.52 -18.27
CA PHE A 68 -21.56 -8.29 -19.12
C PHE A 68 -21.76 -6.83 -19.58
N VAL A 69 -21.00 -5.87 -19.05
CA VAL A 69 -21.17 -4.45 -19.34
C VAL A 69 -19.99 -3.88 -20.13
N GLU A 70 -20.26 -2.92 -21.00
CA GLU A 70 -19.23 -2.25 -21.80
C GLU A 70 -18.34 -1.34 -20.93
N ASP A 71 -18.91 -0.69 -19.91
CA ASP A 71 -18.18 0.14 -18.94
C ASP A 71 -18.36 -0.35 -17.49
N PRO A 72 -17.55 -1.34 -17.06
CA PRO A 72 -17.65 -1.94 -15.73
C PRO A 72 -17.43 -0.93 -14.60
N ILE A 73 -16.57 0.09 -14.80
CA ILE A 73 -16.30 1.11 -13.79
C ILE A 73 -17.55 1.97 -13.56
N LYS A 74 -18.23 2.41 -14.63
CA LYS A 74 -19.50 3.15 -14.47
C LYS A 74 -20.57 2.29 -13.79
N TRP A 75 -20.69 1.03 -14.14
CA TRP A 75 -21.65 0.12 -13.49
C TRP A 75 -21.34 -0.03 -11.99
N LEU A 76 -20.07 -0.27 -11.62
CA LEU A 76 -19.63 -0.33 -10.24
C LEU A 76 -19.89 0.97 -9.46
N ASN A 77 -19.72 2.14 -10.08
CA ASN A 77 -20.06 3.44 -9.48
C ASN A 77 -21.56 3.57 -9.17
N LYS A 78 -22.43 3.12 -10.08
CA LYS A 78 -23.86 3.12 -9.85
C LYS A 78 -24.28 2.11 -8.78
N PHE A 79 -23.64 0.95 -8.77
CA PHE A 79 -23.90 -0.08 -7.76
C PHE A 79 -23.49 0.38 -6.35
N GLU A 80 -22.30 0.97 -6.20
CA GLU A 80 -21.86 1.58 -4.93
C GLU A 80 -22.86 2.63 -4.46
N LYS A 81 -23.27 3.53 -5.36
CA LYS A 81 -24.27 4.55 -5.05
C LYS A 81 -25.59 3.91 -4.59
N LEU A 82 -26.05 2.87 -5.28
CA LEU A 82 -27.27 2.16 -4.91
C LEU A 82 -27.19 1.57 -3.50
N ILE A 83 -26.05 1.01 -3.11
CA ILE A 83 -25.83 0.55 -1.73
C ILE A 83 -25.89 1.73 -0.76
N SER A 84 -25.21 2.84 -1.06
CA SER A 84 -25.13 4.00 -0.16
C SER A 84 -26.49 4.65 0.11
N GLU A 85 -27.33 4.84 -0.92
CA GLU A 85 -28.68 5.42 -0.79
C GLU A 85 -29.66 4.47 -0.08
N ASN A 86 -29.27 3.20 0.11
CA ASN A 86 -30.06 2.16 0.75
C ASN A 86 -29.33 1.52 1.96
N GLU A 87 -28.36 2.22 2.56
CA GLU A 87 -27.50 1.71 3.64
C GLU A 87 -28.30 1.16 4.83
N GLU A 88 -29.44 1.77 5.15
CA GLU A 88 -30.32 1.35 6.23
C GLU A 88 -30.76 -0.12 6.12
N LEU A 89 -30.90 -0.66 4.89
CA LEU A 89 -31.25 -2.06 4.67
C LEU A 89 -30.18 -3.04 5.17
N PHE A 90 -28.94 -2.57 5.30
CA PHE A 90 -27.81 -3.36 5.77
C PHE A 90 -27.55 -3.18 7.26
N VAL A 91 -27.73 -1.94 7.73
CA VAL A 91 -27.52 -1.56 9.14
C VAL A 91 -28.59 -2.19 10.04
N CYS A 92 -29.86 -2.11 9.63
CA CYS A 92 -30.99 -2.59 10.44
C CYS A 92 -31.09 -4.13 10.52
N THR A 93 -30.35 -4.88 9.68
CA THR A 93 -30.49 -6.34 9.58
C THR A 93 -29.21 -7.11 9.94
N THR A 94 -28.31 -6.55 10.75
CA THR A 94 -26.98 -7.15 11.09
C THR A 94 -26.11 -7.51 9.87
N LYS A 95 -26.39 -6.93 8.69
CA LYS A 95 -25.68 -7.17 7.41
C LYS A 95 -24.61 -6.12 7.12
N ARG A 96 -24.21 -5.31 8.11
CA ARG A 96 -23.16 -4.29 7.97
C ARG A 96 -21.84 -4.84 7.42
N GLY A 97 -21.42 -6.03 7.88
CA GLY A 97 -20.21 -6.68 7.35
C GLY A 97 -20.30 -7.02 5.85
N ARG A 98 -21.49 -7.37 5.37
CA ARG A 98 -21.75 -7.62 3.95
C ARG A 98 -21.67 -6.35 3.12
N MET A 99 -22.24 -5.25 3.61
CA MET A 99 -22.10 -3.94 2.97
C MET A 99 -20.63 -3.52 2.86
N MET A 100 -19.88 -3.62 3.96
CA MET A 100 -18.45 -3.30 3.96
C MET A 100 -17.68 -4.17 2.96
N LYS A 101 -17.99 -5.47 2.90
CA LYS A 101 -17.39 -6.36 1.91
C LYS A 101 -17.73 -5.95 0.47
N CYS A 102 -18.96 -5.53 0.19
CA CYS A 102 -19.33 -5.02 -1.14
C CYS A 102 -18.48 -3.80 -1.51
N TYR A 103 -18.33 -2.82 -0.61
CA TYR A 103 -17.47 -1.65 -0.85
C TYR A 103 -16.01 -2.05 -1.09
N THR A 104 -15.47 -2.98 -0.30
CA THR A 104 -14.10 -3.49 -0.50
C THR A 104 -13.93 -4.17 -1.86
N ILE A 105 -14.89 -5.00 -2.28
CA ILE A 105 -14.84 -5.67 -3.59
C ILE A 105 -14.91 -4.66 -4.72
N ILE A 106 -15.83 -3.69 -4.64
CA ILE A 106 -16.01 -2.64 -5.64
C ILE A 106 -14.70 -1.86 -5.83
N GLU A 107 -14.08 -1.41 -4.73
CA GLU A 107 -12.82 -0.66 -4.78
C GLU A 107 -11.68 -1.52 -5.34
N SER A 108 -11.59 -2.78 -4.92
CA SER A 108 -10.58 -3.72 -5.45
C SER A 108 -10.74 -3.95 -6.95
N LYS A 109 -11.98 -4.14 -7.42
CA LYS A 109 -12.28 -4.36 -8.84
C LYS A 109 -12.03 -3.12 -9.69
N ARG A 110 -12.32 -1.92 -9.17
CA ARG A 110 -11.96 -0.66 -9.88
C ARG A 110 -10.46 -0.55 -10.09
N LYS A 111 -9.64 -0.85 -9.08
CA LYS A 111 -8.17 -0.83 -9.22
C LYS A 111 -7.68 -1.81 -10.28
N GLU A 112 -8.23 -3.02 -10.29
CA GLU A 112 -7.94 -4.04 -11.31
C GLU A 112 -8.29 -3.54 -12.72
N LEU A 113 -9.49 -2.99 -12.88
CA LEU A 113 -9.98 -2.46 -14.17
C LEU A 113 -9.24 -1.19 -14.61
N GLU A 114 -8.82 -0.33 -13.70
CA GLU A 114 -7.99 0.85 -14.01
C GLU A 114 -6.60 0.44 -14.51
N ILE A 115 -6.00 -0.59 -13.92
CA ILE A 115 -4.72 -1.13 -14.41
C ILE A 115 -4.87 -1.63 -15.84
N LEU A 116 -5.94 -2.38 -16.14
CA LEU A 116 -6.25 -2.85 -17.50
C LEU A 116 -6.53 -1.69 -18.45
N ARG A 117 -7.39 -0.73 -18.07
CA ARG A 117 -7.73 0.43 -18.90
C ARG A 117 -6.52 1.34 -19.17
N ASN A 118 -5.60 1.47 -18.23
CA ASN A 118 -4.35 2.20 -18.41
C ASN A 118 -3.36 1.48 -19.35
N ARG A 119 -3.56 0.17 -19.64
CA ARG A 119 -2.82 -0.54 -20.68
C ARG A 119 -3.32 -0.20 -22.10
N HIS A 120 -4.56 0.30 -22.25
CA HIS A 120 -5.23 0.49 -23.55
C HIS A 120 -5.62 1.94 -23.91
N THR A 121 -5.44 2.93 -23.04
CA THR A 121 -5.99 4.30 -23.23
C THR A 121 -5.02 5.33 -23.82
N HIS A 122 -3.76 4.98 -24.06
CA HIS A 122 -2.84 5.86 -24.79
C HIS A 122 -2.99 5.61 -26.30
N ALA A 123 -3.18 6.67 -27.08
CA ALA A 123 -3.09 6.59 -28.53
C ALA A 123 -1.78 5.87 -28.88
N LYS A 124 -1.90 4.72 -29.56
CA LYS A 124 -0.78 3.81 -29.80
C LYS A 124 0.41 4.63 -30.35
N PRO A 125 1.57 4.62 -29.65
CA PRO A 125 2.69 5.42 -30.08
C PRO A 125 3.17 4.96 -31.47
N PRO A 126 3.86 5.82 -32.23
CA PRO A 126 4.44 5.44 -33.51
C PRO A 126 5.22 4.12 -33.38
N MET A 127 5.06 3.18 -34.33
CA MET A 127 5.65 1.83 -34.27
C MET A 127 7.16 1.83 -33.97
N GLN A 128 7.88 2.88 -34.36
CA GLN A 128 9.31 3.06 -34.06
C GLN A 128 9.63 3.14 -32.55
N TYR A 129 8.64 3.27 -31.68
CA TYR A 129 8.78 3.28 -30.22
C TYR A 129 8.16 2.05 -29.53
N ILE A 130 7.59 1.13 -30.30
CA ILE A 130 7.00 -0.12 -29.80
C ILE A 130 8.02 -1.22 -30.00
N ASN A 131 8.46 -1.84 -28.90
CA ASN A 131 9.40 -2.95 -28.89
C ASN A 131 8.71 -4.24 -29.36
N ALA A 132 7.51 -4.49 -28.85
CA ALA A 132 6.73 -5.66 -29.19
C ALA A 132 5.23 -5.40 -29.01
N GLU A 133 4.40 -6.26 -29.59
CA GLU A 133 2.95 -6.20 -29.50
C GLU A 133 2.35 -7.61 -29.44
N CYS A 134 1.29 -7.76 -28.66
CA CYS A 134 0.38 -8.88 -28.64
C CYS A 134 -1.08 -8.39 -28.78
N GLU A 135 -2.03 -9.30 -28.97
CA GLU A 135 -3.46 -8.99 -29.08
C GLU A 135 -3.97 -8.09 -27.94
N GLU A 136 -3.47 -8.32 -26.72
CA GLU A 136 -3.92 -7.59 -25.53
C GLU A 136 -3.18 -6.26 -25.29
N ARG A 137 -1.94 -6.06 -25.74
CA ARG A 137 -1.23 -4.79 -25.50
C ARG A 137 0.03 -4.65 -26.35
N TYR A 138 0.59 -3.44 -26.33
CA TYR A 138 1.94 -3.20 -26.79
C TYR A 138 2.92 -3.01 -25.62
N PHE A 139 4.19 -3.24 -25.92
CA PHE A 139 5.32 -3.08 -25.01
C PHE A 139 6.24 -1.98 -25.56
N SER A 140 6.38 -0.89 -24.81
CA SER A 140 7.26 0.24 -25.15
C SER A 140 8.19 0.57 -24.00
N PHE A 141 9.47 0.22 -24.14
CA PHE A 141 10.45 0.49 -23.09
C PHE A 141 10.63 1.99 -22.86
N ARG A 142 10.43 2.81 -23.91
CA ARG A 142 10.46 4.26 -23.80
C ARG A 142 9.42 4.79 -22.82
N GLU A 143 8.19 4.28 -22.90
CA GLU A 143 7.11 4.68 -21.98
C GLU A 143 7.36 4.18 -20.57
N VAL A 144 7.80 2.92 -20.43
CA VAL A 144 8.19 2.35 -19.13
C VAL A 144 9.30 3.16 -18.49
N LYS A 145 10.35 3.51 -19.22
CA LYS A 145 11.46 4.34 -18.72
C LYS A 145 10.99 5.72 -18.25
N SER A 146 10.06 6.34 -18.98
CA SER A 146 9.47 7.62 -18.55
C SER A 146 8.71 7.48 -17.23
N LYS A 147 7.95 6.39 -17.04
CA LYS A 147 7.24 6.11 -15.78
C LYS A 147 8.20 5.83 -14.63
N VAL A 148 9.22 5.00 -14.85
CA VAL A 148 10.28 4.70 -13.88
C VAL A 148 11.02 5.95 -13.43
N ASN A 149 11.31 6.88 -14.35
CA ASN A 149 11.95 8.15 -14.02
C ASN A 149 11.07 9.06 -13.16
N ALA A 150 9.74 8.97 -13.29
CA ALA A 150 8.79 9.75 -12.49
C ALA A 150 8.55 9.15 -11.08
N MET A 151 8.92 7.89 -10.84
CA MET A 151 8.81 7.24 -9.54
C MET A 151 9.89 7.76 -8.57
N GLY A 152 9.54 7.85 -7.28
CA GLY A 152 10.46 8.30 -6.23
C GLY A 152 11.31 7.19 -5.63
N ASP A 153 10.71 6.05 -5.29
CA ASP A 153 11.35 4.97 -4.56
C ASP A 153 12.03 3.94 -5.48
N TYR A 154 13.21 3.43 -5.09
CA TYR A 154 13.94 2.45 -5.91
C TYR A 154 13.34 1.05 -5.86
N THR A 155 12.73 0.65 -4.75
CA THR A 155 12.05 -0.64 -4.61
C THR A 155 10.84 -0.69 -5.54
N ASP A 156 10.03 0.37 -5.54
CA ASP A 156 8.86 0.49 -6.42
C ASP A 156 9.26 0.43 -7.90
N LYS A 157 10.37 1.10 -8.27
CA LYS A 157 10.91 1.04 -9.65
C LYS A 157 11.30 -0.37 -10.04
N ILE A 158 12.03 -1.09 -9.18
CA ILE A 158 12.45 -2.48 -9.45
C ILE A 158 11.21 -3.37 -9.58
N MET A 159 10.25 -3.29 -8.65
CA MET A 159 9.03 -4.09 -8.71
C MET A 159 8.25 -3.84 -10.01
N PHE A 160 8.08 -2.57 -10.39
CA PHE A 160 7.40 -2.21 -11.63
C PHE A 160 8.09 -2.78 -12.87
N LEU A 161 9.42 -2.62 -12.98
CA LEU A 161 10.21 -3.16 -14.09
C LEU A 161 10.18 -4.69 -14.12
N THR A 162 10.23 -5.35 -12.96
CA THR A 162 10.13 -6.81 -12.83
C THR A 162 8.77 -7.30 -13.32
N ASN A 163 7.68 -6.62 -12.95
CA ASN A 163 6.33 -6.98 -13.41
C ASN A 163 6.20 -6.78 -14.92
N GLU A 164 6.64 -5.63 -15.46
CA GLU A 164 6.58 -5.40 -16.92
C GLU A 164 7.43 -6.41 -17.70
N LYS A 165 8.59 -6.82 -17.16
CA LYS A 165 9.41 -7.89 -17.73
C LYS A 165 8.67 -9.23 -17.76
N PHE A 166 8.08 -9.65 -16.63
CA PHE A 166 7.35 -10.91 -16.57
C PHE A 166 6.09 -10.91 -17.44
N ASP A 167 5.33 -9.82 -17.44
CA ASP A 167 4.16 -9.65 -18.31
C ASP A 167 4.55 -9.85 -19.79
N TYR A 168 5.69 -9.29 -20.23
CA TYR A 168 6.19 -9.49 -21.59
C TYR A 168 6.64 -10.93 -21.86
N GLU A 169 7.40 -11.54 -20.94
CA GLU A 169 7.93 -12.90 -21.10
C GLU A 169 6.83 -13.97 -21.12
N GLN A 170 5.68 -13.68 -20.50
CA GLN A 170 4.52 -14.58 -20.47
C GLN A 170 3.51 -14.30 -21.58
N ALA A 171 3.61 -13.16 -22.26
CA ALA A 171 2.69 -12.79 -23.32
C ALA A 171 2.91 -13.61 -24.60
N SER A 172 1.83 -13.92 -25.30
CA SER A 172 1.88 -14.44 -26.67
C SER A 172 2.16 -13.30 -27.64
N ILE A 173 3.42 -13.06 -27.98
CA ILE A 173 3.84 -11.92 -28.80
C ILE A 173 3.52 -12.18 -30.29
N ASP A 174 2.75 -11.27 -30.90
CA ASP A 174 2.39 -11.30 -32.32
C ASP A 174 3.42 -10.56 -33.19
N PHE A 175 4.08 -9.54 -32.65
CA PHE A 175 5.05 -8.72 -33.35
C PHE A 175 6.21 -8.29 -32.46
N ILE A 176 7.43 -8.38 -32.98
CA ILE A 176 8.65 -7.81 -32.38
C ILE A 176 9.26 -6.84 -33.38
N ASN A 177 9.62 -5.65 -32.91
CA ASN A 177 10.28 -4.65 -33.74
C ASN A 177 11.79 -4.90 -33.83
N PRO A 178 12.32 -5.30 -35.00
CA PRO A 178 13.73 -5.67 -35.13
C PRO A 178 14.71 -4.48 -35.04
N LYS A 179 14.20 -3.24 -35.09
CA LYS A 179 15.03 -2.02 -35.00
C LYS A 179 15.26 -1.56 -33.57
N LEU A 180 14.55 -2.16 -32.61
CA LEU A 180 14.68 -1.83 -31.20
C LEU A 180 15.31 -3.01 -30.45
N PRO A 181 16.01 -2.74 -29.33
CA PRO A 181 16.45 -3.81 -28.45
C PRO A 181 15.25 -4.59 -27.90
N ASP A 182 15.51 -5.82 -27.48
CA ASP A 182 14.50 -6.64 -26.81
C ASP A 182 13.97 -5.93 -25.56
N TYR A 183 12.67 -6.10 -25.31
CA TYR A 183 11.98 -5.42 -24.22
C TYR A 183 12.39 -5.96 -22.84
N SER A 184 12.46 -7.29 -22.69
CA SER A 184 12.87 -7.94 -21.44
C SER A 184 14.29 -7.52 -21.05
N ASP A 185 15.21 -7.57 -22.03
CA ASP A 185 16.61 -7.18 -21.84
C ASP A 185 16.75 -5.74 -21.36
N GLN A 186 15.93 -4.82 -21.89
CA GLN A 186 15.97 -3.43 -21.46
C GLN A 186 15.44 -3.24 -20.04
N CYS A 187 14.35 -3.91 -19.68
CA CYS A 187 13.84 -3.92 -18.31
C CYS A 187 14.91 -4.46 -17.34
N GLN A 188 15.58 -5.56 -17.69
CA GLN A 188 16.63 -6.14 -16.86
C GLN A 188 17.83 -5.21 -16.69
N LYS A 189 18.30 -4.57 -17.77
CA LYS A 189 19.40 -3.60 -17.71
C LYS A 189 19.09 -2.42 -16.79
N GLU A 190 17.85 -1.92 -16.81
CA GLU A 190 17.44 -0.82 -15.94
C GLU A 190 17.35 -1.28 -14.47
N ILE A 191 16.86 -2.51 -14.21
CA ILE A 191 16.88 -3.11 -12.87
C ILE A 191 18.31 -3.20 -12.34
N ASP A 192 19.23 -3.73 -13.14
CA ASP A 192 20.64 -3.87 -12.76
C ASP A 192 21.28 -2.51 -12.47
N GLN A 193 20.95 -1.50 -13.27
CA GLN A 193 21.41 -0.12 -13.05
C GLN A 193 20.89 0.44 -11.72
N ILE A 194 19.61 0.27 -11.40
CA ILE A 194 19.02 0.74 -10.13
C ILE A 194 19.66 0.01 -8.94
N GLN A 195 19.82 -1.30 -9.03
CA GLN A 195 20.48 -2.09 -7.99
C GLN A 195 21.94 -1.66 -7.77
N HIS A 196 22.65 -1.34 -8.85
CA HIS A 196 24.00 -0.80 -8.77
C HIS A 196 24.02 0.56 -8.06
N LEU A 197 23.07 1.45 -8.36
CA LEU A 197 22.94 2.75 -7.68
C LEU A 197 22.65 2.61 -6.17
N ILE A 198 21.82 1.64 -5.78
CA ILE A 198 21.57 1.32 -4.36
C ILE A 198 22.88 0.92 -3.68
N ARG A 199 23.62 -0.03 -4.27
CA ARG A 199 24.91 -0.49 -3.71
C ARG A 199 25.91 0.65 -3.56
N LEU A 200 26.04 1.50 -4.57
CA LEU A 200 26.90 2.67 -4.50
C LEU A 200 26.47 3.63 -3.38
N THR A 201 25.17 3.87 -3.22
CA THR A 201 24.65 4.76 -2.17
C THR A 201 24.95 4.22 -0.77
N ASP A 202 24.81 2.90 -0.57
CA ASP A 202 25.19 2.23 0.67
C ASP A 202 26.70 2.32 0.94
N GLU A 203 27.51 2.11 -0.10
CA GLU A 203 28.97 2.23 -0.01
C GLU A 203 29.41 3.66 0.33
N PHE A 204 28.83 4.68 -0.31
CA PHE A 204 29.08 6.09 0.02
C PHE A 204 28.65 6.42 1.45
N SER A 205 27.52 5.89 1.90
CA SER A 205 27.04 6.08 3.28
C SER A 205 28.02 5.46 4.29
N LYS A 206 28.51 4.25 4.03
CA LYS A 206 29.55 3.57 4.83
C LYS A 206 30.87 4.34 4.81
N GLN A 207 31.29 4.85 3.65
CA GLN A 207 32.51 5.65 3.52
C GLN A 207 32.41 7.00 4.23
N GLN A 208 31.24 7.66 4.23
CA GLN A 208 31.02 8.88 5.02
C GLN A 208 31.06 8.59 6.53
N MET A 209 30.49 7.46 6.96
CA MET A 209 30.64 6.99 8.34
C MET A 209 32.10 6.69 8.70
N GLN A 210 32.87 6.09 7.79
CA GLN A 210 34.31 5.85 7.96
C GLN A 210 35.15 7.14 7.92
N LYS A 211 34.78 8.17 7.14
CA LYS A 211 35.48 9.46 7.18
C LYS A 211 35.27 10.22 8.50
N ASN A 212 34.22 9.88 9.25
CA ASN A 212 34.01 10.39 10.61
C ASN A 212 34.82 9.62 11.69
N THR A 213 35.67 8.64 11.33
CA THR A 213 36.49 7.86 12.27
C THR A 213 37.88 8.46 12.56
N ASN A 214 37.97 9.77 12.79
CA ASN A 214 39.09 10.29 13.60
C ASN A 214 38.94 9.94 15.10
N GLY A 215 37.84 9.28 15.47
CA GLY A 215 37.63 8.73 16.80
C GLY A 215 38.39 7.42 17.02
N ILE A 216 38.84 7.23 18.25
CA ILE A 216 39.46 5.98 18.73
C ILE A 216 38.45 4.83 18.52
N PRO A 217 38.83 3.70 17.91
CA PRO A 217 37.94 2.55 17.79
C PRO A 217 37.55 2.05 19.18
N PHE A 218 36.25 1.88 19.44
CA PHE A 218 35.75 1.33 20.69
C PHE A 218 34.66 0.29 20.45
N ASN A 219 34.61 -0.72 21.32
CA ASN A 219 33.49 -1.66 21.39
C ASN A 219 32.35 -1.04 22.21
N LYS A 220 31.11 -1.40 21.87
CA LYS A 220 29.94 -0.98 22.67
C LYS A 220 30.08 -1.51 24.10
N LEU A 221 29.74 -0.66 25.06
CA LEU A 221 29.75 -0.97 26.47
C LEU A 221 28.45 -1.66 26.88
N LYS A 222 28.56 -2.77 27.58
CA LYS A 222 27.40 -3.46 28.15
C LYS A 222 26.89 -2.71 29.38
N ILE A 223 25.62 -2.32 29.37
CA ILE A 223 24.96 -1.76 30.55
C ILE A 223 24.26 -2.84 31.38
N ASN A 224 24.34 -2.73 32.70
CA ASN A 224 23.65 -3.63 33.63
C ASN A 224 22.39 -3.01 34.25
N CYS A 225 22.13 -1.72 34.01
CA CYS A 225 20.88 -1.06 34.41
C CYS A 225 19.78 -1.25 33.35
N ASN A 226 18.55 -0.82 33.65
CA ASN A 226 17.50 -0.81 32.66
C ASN A 226 17.77 0.28 31.61
N ILE A 227 17.42 0.00 30.34
CA ILE A 227 17.64 0.93 29.22
C ILE A 227 17.04 2.31 29.52
N ASN A 228 15.82 2.36 30.07
CA ASN A 228 15.18 3.63 30.42
C ASN A 228 15.91 4.41 31.51
N GLN A 229 16.68 3.75 32.40
CA GLN A 229 17.51 4.45 33.39
C GLN A 229 18.74 5.08 32.73
N LEU A 230 19.40 4.38 31.80
CA LEU A 230 20.50 4.96 31.02
C LEU A 230 20.01 6.16 30.19
N VAL A 231 18.89 6.00 29.47
CA VAL A 231 18.37 7.07 28.61
C VAL A 231 17.92 8.29 29.43
N ASP A 232 17.33 8.07 30.60
CA ASP A 232 16.94 9.15 31.51
C ASP A 232 18.15 9.92 32.05
N ILE A 233 19.34 9.30 32.14
CA ILE A 233 20.57 10.03 32.51
C ILE A 233 20.91 11.10 31.47
N PHE A 234 20.91 10.72 30.18
CA PHE A 234 21.14 11.67 29.09
C PHE A 234 20.02 12.72 29.02
N TYR A 235 18.78 12.33 29.30
CA TYR A 235 17.67 13.27 29.38
C TYR A 235 17.89 14.33 30.48
N GLN A 236 18.27 13.90 31.68
CA GLN A 236 18.58 14.80 32.80
C GLN A 236 19.69 15.80 32.42
N LEU A 237 20.81 15.31 31.89
CA LEU A 237 21.95 16.15 31.48
C LEU A 237 21.60 17.13 30.34
N HIS A 238 20.61 16.80 29.51
CA HIS A 238 20.21 17.60 28.35
C HIS A 238 19.05 18.58 28.62
N ARG A 239 18.19 18.30 29.61
CA ARG A 239 16.92 19.03 29.79
C ARG A 239 16.65 19.49 31.21
N GLU A 240 17.24 18.85 32.21
CA GLU A 240 16.92 19.11 33.62
C GLU A 240 18.10 19.71 34.40
N LEU A 241 19.33 19.38 34.02
CA LEU A 241 20.55 19.85 34.66
C LEU A 241 21.25 20.88 33.78
N PHE A 242 21.69 21.97 34.41
CA PHE A 242 22.24 23.14 33.73
C PHE A 242 23.52 23.62 34.43
N THR A 243 24.48 24.07 33.63
CA THR A 243 25.68 24.80 34.08
C THR A 243 25.71 26.14 33.36
N ASP A 244 25.83 27.24 34.11
CA ASP A 244 25.80 28.61 33.58
C ASP A 244 24.59 28.90 32.66
N GLY A 245 23.43 28.33 33.01
CA GLY A 245 22.17 28.50 32.28
C GLY A 245 22.05 27.70 30.97
N LYS A 246 23.01 26.83 30.65
CA LYS A 246 22.97 25.92 29.49
C LYS A 246 22.88 24.46 29.95
N PRO A 247 22.23 23.57 29.18
CA PRO A 247 22.26 22.15 29.47
C PRO A 247 23.70 21.63 29.64
N ILE A 248 23.93 20.71 30.56
CA ILE A 248 25.26 20.10 30.76
C ILE A 248 25.74 19.44 29.46
N ILE A 249 24.83 18.80 28.72
CA ILE A 249 25.09 18.29 27.37
C ILE A 249 24.06 18.88 26.41
N ASP A 250 24.55 19.61 25.41
CA ASP A 250 23.71 20.23 24.37
C ASP A 250 23.82 19.46 23.05
N GLY A 251 22.74 19.45 22.27
CA GLY A 251 22.61 18.68 21.04
C GLY A 251 21.16 18.43 20.64
N ASN A 252 20.93 17.91 19.43
CA ASN A 252 19.59 17.52 19.01
C ASN A 252 19.27 16.08 19.47
N ILE A 253 17.98 15.72 19.54
CA ILE A 253 17.55 14.39 20.02
C ILE A 253 18.17 13.25 19.21
N ASN A 254 18.34 13.41 17.89
CA ASN A 254 18.93 12.36 17.06
C ASN A 254 20.44 12.17 17.35
N ASP A 255 21.16 13.22 17.76
CA ASP A 255 22.56 13.11 18.19
C ASP A 255 22.67 12.24 19.46
N PHE A 256 21.81 12.47 20.45
CA PHE A 256 21.75 11.64 21.65
C PHE A 256 21.38 10.19 21.34
N VAL A 257 20.42 9.97 20.44
CA VAL A 257 20.06 8.62 19.99
C VAL A 257 21.27 7.93 19.36
N ALA A 258 22.00 8.63 18.48
CA ALA A 258 23.19 8.10 17.83
C ALA A 258 24.28 7.75 18.85
N VAL A 259 24.55 8.63 19.83
CA VAL A 259 25.53 8.36 20.90
C VAL A 259 25.12 7.11 21.70
N ILE A 260 23.89 7.06 22.19
CA ILE A 260 23.46 5.96 23.06
C ILE A 260 23.49 4.61 22.32
N VAL A 261 22.95 4.55 21.10
CA VAL A 261 22.87 3.29 20.33
C VAL A 261 24.25 2.84 19.85
N ASN A 262 25.15 3.76 19.52
CA ASN A 262 26.49 3.41 19.06
C ASN A 262 27.46 3.13 20.21
N SER A 263 27.15 3.55 21.44
CA SER A 263 28.02 3.35 22.59
C SER A 263 27.62 2.19 23.50
N PHE A 264 26.36 1.72 23.49
CA PHE A 264 25.89 0.76 24.49
C PHE A 264 25.10 -0.42 23.92
N VAL A 265 25.18 -1.56 24.62
CA VAL A 265 24.32 -2.75 24.47
C VAL A 265 23.62 -3.08 25.79
N ASP A 266 22.48 -3.76 25.75
CA ASP A 266 21.71 -4.09 26.96
C ASP A 266 22.39 -5.13 27.86
N LYS A 267 21.74 -5.47 28.98
CA LYS A 267 22.23 -6.46 29.97
C LYS A 267 22.41 -7.87 29.42
N ASP A 268 21.85 -8.17 28.26
CA ASP A 268 21.96 -9.46 27.56
C ASP A 268 22.91 -9.36 26.35
N GLY A 269 23.53 -8.19 26.13
CA GLY A 269 24.45 -7.92 25.02
C GLY A 269 23.75 -7.58 23.70
N ARG A 270 22.45 -7.26 23.73
CA ARG A 270 21.66 -6.97 22.53
C ARG A 270 21.72 -5.49 22.17
N GLU A 271 21.58 -5.25 20.87
CA GLU A 271 21.53 -3.91 20.29
C GLU A 271 20.32 -3.11 20.78
N LEU A 272 20.54 -1.81 21.02
CA LEU A 272 19.50 -0.89 21.45
C LEU A 272 18.70 -0.38 20.23
N SER A 273 17.37 -0.41 20.30
CA SER A 273 16.50 0.13 19.25
C SER A 273 16.56 1.67 19.24
N PRO A 274 16.93 2.32 18.11
CA PRO A 274 16.95 3.78 17.99
C PRO A 274 15.58 4.41 18.28
N GLU A 275 14.51 3.79 17.80
CA GLU A 275 13.13 4.26 18.01
C GLU A 275 12.72 4.20 19.47
N THR A 276 13.15 3.16 20.18
CA THR A 276 12.89 2.99 21.62
C THR A 276 13.61 4.08 22.41
N VAL A 277 14.90 4.31 22.13
CA VAL A 277 15.70 5.38 22.78
C VAL A 277 15.11 6.75 22.49
N LYS A 278 14.75 7.03 21.22
CA LYS A 278 14.10 8.29 20.82
C LYS A 278 12.78 8.54 21.54
N THR A 279 11.97 7.49 21.69
CA THR A 279 10.70 7.58 22.42
C THR A 279 10.94 7.92 23.89
N MET A 280 11.95 7.33 24.53
CA MET A 280 12.30 7.62 25.93
C MET A 280 12.87 9.04 26.14
N LEU A 281 13.57 9.59 25.14
CA LEU A 281 14.05 10.98 25.15
C LEU A 281 12.95 12.02 24.86
N THR A 282 11.80 11.60 24.34
CA THR A 282 10.74 12.53 23.94
C THR A 282 10.07 13.15 25.18
N PRO A 283 10.04 14.49 25.33
CA PRO A 283 9.53 15.14 26.54
C PRO A 283 8.09 14.76 26.90
N SER A 284 7.22 14.58 25.90
CA SER A 284 5.80 14.23 26.09
C SER A 284 5.56 12.78 26.54
N LYS A 285 6.58 11.91 26.51
CA LYS A 285 6.50 10.49 26.89
C LYS A 285 7.00 10.23 28.30
N THR A 286 6.43 10.96 29.27
CA THR A 286 6.80 10.84 30.69
C THR A 286 6.56 9.44 31.27
N ASP A 287 5.61 8.68 30.70
CA ASP A 287 5.31 7.29 31.06
C ASP A 287 6.46 6.31 30.79
N LYS A 288 7.38 6.66 29.88
CA LYS A 288 8.53 5.84 29.52
C LYS A 288 9.74 6.08 30.44
N ARG A 289 9.70 7.11 31.27
CA ARG A 289 10.77 7.44 32.22
C ARG A 289 10.77 6.47 33.41
N PRO A 290 11.92 6.26 34.08
CA PRO A 290 11.96 5.50 35.33
C PRO A 290 11.01 6.10 36.37
N LYS A 291 10.35 5.23 37.14
CA LYS A 291 9.59 5.66 38.33
C LYS A 291 10.56 6.35 39.32
N PRO A 292 10.10 7.32 40.15
CA PRO A 292 10.98 8.09 41.03
C PRO A 292 11.94 7.24 41.88
N HIS A 293 11.47 6.13 42.46
CA HIS A 293 12.29 5.23 43.30
C HIS A 293 13.29 4.35 42.51
N LYS A 294 13.22 4.34 41.17
CA LYS A 294 14.17 3.65 40.27
C LYS A 294 14.99 4.64 39.44
N ARG A 295 14.70 5.95 39.53
CA ARG A 295 15.41 6.97 38.79
C ARG A 295 16.81 7.12 39.37
N ILE A 296 17.83 7.17 38.51
CA ILE A 296 19.20 7.47 38.95
C ILE A 296 19.28 8.98 39.10
N ASP A 297 19.58 9.42 40.31
CA ASP A 297 19.63 10.84 40.68
C ASP A 297 21.06 11.35 40.47
N ILE A 298 21.30 11.99 39.32
CA ILE A 298 22.64 12.47 38.94
C ILE A 298 23.06 13.67 39.78
N ASP A 299 22.12 14.48 40.23
CA ASP A 299 22.39 15.70 41.02
C ASP A 299 23.10 15.36 42.34
N LYS A 300 22.90 14.15 42.87
CA LYS A 300 23.63 13.64 44.04
C LYS A 300 25.06 13.19 43.76
N MET A 301 25.47 13.12 42.50
CA MET A 301 26.78 12.65 42.05
C MET A 301 27.67 13.79 41.53
N LEU A 302 27.11 15.01 41.37
CA LEU A 302 27.79 16.23 40.94
C LEU A 302 28.14 17.12 42.14
#